data_AF-A0A2G6MTK5-F1
#
_entry.id   AF-A0A2G6MTK5-F1
#
_cell.length_a   1.000
_cell.length_b   1.000
_cell.length_c   1.000
_cell.angle_alpha   90.00
_cell.angle_beta   90.00
_cell.angle_gamma   90.00
#
_symmetry.space_group_name_H-M   'P 1'
#
loop_
_entity.id
_entity.type
_entity.pdbx_description
1 polymer ?
#
loop_
_entity_poly.entity_id
_entity_poly.type
_entity_poly.pdbx_seq_one_letter_code
_entity_poly.pdbx_strand_id
1 'polypeptide(L)'
;MRSSLGIFTALLFLFPFSVMPALALSADEVLVIANRNAARSQGLAAWYMEKRQIPKENLLLVFITDKETCSRSAYLKKIVPRVRRALEKNRKLNAIVTMYGLPLKISSPGMTKEEQARLDPLTAKRETLNTLKEKNGKLTDAQKKALNQINKKIKQVKASTDKVASFDSELMLVRKDKYPLNFWLPNPFFLPWRDRKTDIDQSDVIMVSRLDGADPSIVKRIVNDSIEAETNGLSGTAYFDARWKDPGQKKVSGYGLYDKSIHNAAERLKKVGLKVILDNAQGLFQPGDCPNAALYCGWYSLAKYVDAFTWEKGAVGFHIASAECTTLKRKNSNVWCKKMLDDGIAATVGPVGEPYVQSFPMPEIFFDFLTKGNLTLAESYLVSLPYLSWKQVLVGDPLYRVKITNPS
;
A
#
# COMPACT_ATOMS: atom_id res chain seq x y z
N MET A 1 -77.39 22.58 -10.82
CA MET A 1 -76.80 21.29 -10.41
C MET A 1 -75.34 21.54 -10.07
N ARG A 2 -74.98 21.43 -8.78
CA ARG A 2 -73.61 21.64 -8.28
C ARG A 2 -72.86 20.30 -8.34
N SER A 3 -71.71 20.26 -8.99
CA SER A 3 -70.77 19.14 -9.00
C SER A 3 -69.63 19.40 -8.02
N SER A 4 -69.46 18.48 -7.07
CA SER A 4 -68.48 18.51 -5.99
C SER A 4 -67.16 17.89 -6.48
N LEU A 5 -66.05 18.62 -6.39
CA LEU A 5 -64.70 18.10 -6.64
C LEU A 5 -64.07 17.74 -5.28
N GLY A 6 -63.88 16.45 -5.02
CA GLY A 6 -63.23 15.95 -3.81
C GLY A 6 -61.71 16.10 -3.90
N ILE A 7 -61.11 16.76 -2.91
CA ILE A 7 -59.65 16.87 -2.76
C ILE A 7 -59.17 15.70 -1.90
N PHE A 8 -58.39 14.80 -2.49
CA PHE A 8 -57.68 13.73 -1.80
C PHE A 8 -56.33 14.27 -1.31
N THR A 9 -56.20 14.50 0.01
CA THR A 9 -54.93 14.91 0.62
C THR A 9 -54.11 13.66 0.97
N ALA A 10 -53.10 13.35 0.15
CA ALA A 10 -52.14 12.30 0.44
C ALA A 10 -51.10 12.80 1.46
N LEU A 11 -51.17 12.30 2.71
CA LEU A 11 -50.13 12.48 3.72
C LEU A 11 -48.91 11.62 3.36
N LEU A 12 -47.85 12.24 2.85
CA LEU A 12 -46.53 11.62 2.70
C LEU A 12 -45.89 11.49 4.10
N PHE A 13 -45.80 10.26 4.61
CA PHE A 13 -44.94 9.93 5.74
C PHE A 13 -43.47 9.96 5.30
N LEU A 14 -42.77 11.05 5.60
CA LEU A 14 -41.32 11.13 5.55
C LEU A 14 -40.73 10.29 6.69
N PHE A 15 -40.35 9.04 6.41
CA PHE A 15 -39.47 8.29 7.30
C PHE A 15 -38.09 8.98 7.30
N PRO A 16 -37.57 9.42 8.45
CA PRO A 16 -36.20 9.89 8.52
C PRO A 16 -35.28 8.68 8.28
N PHE A 17 -34.67 8.63 7.11
CA PHE A 17 -33.48 7.80 6.90
C PHE A 17 -32.43 8.28 7.89
N SER A 18 -32.30 7.59 9.02
CA SER A 18 -31.14 7.74 9.91
C SER A 18 -29.95 7.24 9.14
N VAL A 19 -29.22 8.17 8.51
CA VAL A 19 -27.87 7.92 8.00
C VAL A 19 -27.03 7.64 9.24
N MET A 20 -26.84 6.36 9.60
CA MET A 20 -25.87 6.01 10.62
C MET A 20 -24.52 6.53 10.14
N PRO A 21 -23.84 7.42 10.88
CA PRO A 21 -22.50 7.82 10.51
C PRO A 21 -21.65 6.55 10.45
N ALA A 22 -21.03 6.29 9.30
CA ALA A 22 -19.99 5.28 9.21
C ALA A 22 -18.88 5.71 10.17
N LEU A 23 -18.80 5.06 11.33
CA LEU A 23 -17.77 5.35 12.32
C LEU A 23 -16.44 4.91 11.73
N ALA A 24 -15.48 5.84 11.65
CA ALA A 24 -14.12 5.54 11.24
C ALA A 24 -13.46 4.58 12.23
N LEU A 25 -12.53 3.76 11.73
CA LEU A 25 -11.82 2.73 12.49
C LEU A 25 -11.46 3.13 13.94
N SER A 26 -11.90 2.35 14.93
CA SER A 26 -11.62 2.56 16.35
C SER A 26 -10.59 1.56 16.92
N ALA A 27 -10.06 1.87 18.10
CA ALA A 27 -8.99 1.08 18.74
C ALA A 27 -9.40 -0.38 19.04
N ASP A 28 -10.67 -0.63 19.36
CA ASP A 28 -11.18 -1.99 19.64
C ASP A 28 -11.31 -2.86 18.39
N GLU A 29 -11.21 -2.27 17.20
CA GLU A 29 -11.23 -2.95 15.90
C GLU A 29 -9.82 -3.32 15.39
N VAL A 30 -8.76 -2.97 16.11
CA VAL A 30 -7.37 -3.19 15.69
C VAL A 30 -6.77 -4.42 16.36
N LEU A 31 -6.33 -5.39 15.55
CA LEU A 31 -5.49 -6.51 15.97
C LEU A 31 -4.02 -6.14 15.87
N VAL A 32 -3.26 -6.26 16.96
CA VAL A 32 -1.82 -6.01 16.99
C VAL A 32 -1.08 -7.34 16.90
N ILE A 33 -0.24 -7.52 15.87
CA ILE A 33 0.58 -8.72 15.72
C ILE A 33 2.03 -8.41 16.07
N ALA A 34 2.58 -9.12 17.06
CA ALA A 34 3.97 -8.97 17.48
C ALA A 34 4.76 -10.28 17.34
N ASN A 35 6.04 -10.18 16.97
CA ASN A 35 6.90 -11.34 16.74
C ASN A 35 7.76 -11.66 17.98
N ARG A 36 7.51 -12.81 18.61
CA ARG A 36 8.30 -13.29 19.76
C ARG A 36 9.76 -13.56 19.44
N ASN A 37 10.09 -13.81 18.17
CA ASN A 37 11.47 -14.05 17.75
C ASN A 37 12.26 -12.74 17.51
N ALA A 38 11.59 -11.59 17.47
CA ALA A 38 12.25 -10.30 17.29
C ALA A 38 12.34 -9.57 18.62
N ALA A 39 13.56 -9.26 19.05
CA ALA A 39 13.79 -8.49 20.27
C ALA A 39 12.99 -7.17 20.23
N ARG A 40 12.43 -6.78 21.39
CA ARG A 40 11.63 -5.55 21.58
C ARG A 40 10.26 -5.51 20.88
N SER A 41 9.93 -6.44 19.97
CA SER A 41 8.64 -6.44 19.26
C SER A 41 7.43 -6.50 20.21
N GLN A 42 7.44 -7.45 21.16
CA GLN A 42 6.36 -7.62 22.13
C GLN A 42 6.21 -6.41 23.07
N GLY A 43 7.31 -5.88 23.61
CA GLY A 43 7.26 -4.71 24.50
C GLY A 43 6.78 -3.46 23.77
N LEU A 44 7.18 -3.28 22.51
CA LEU A 44 6.73 -2.18 21.66
C LEU A 44 5.25 -2.30 21.31
N ALA A 45 4.76 -3.52 21.06
CA ALA A 45 3.33 -3.78 20.84
C ALA A 45 2.50 -3.40 22.07
N ALA A 46 2.91 -3.84 23.27
CA ALA A 46 2.23 -3.49 24.51
C ALA A 46 2.19 -1.96 24.74
N TRP A 47 3.32 -1.28 24.49
CA TRP A 47 3.41 0.18 24.56
C TRP A 47 2.47 0.88 23.57
N TYR A 48 2.42 0.43 22.31
CA TYR A 48 1.53 1.00 21.30
C TYR A 48 0.05 0.82 21.68
N MET A 49 -0.31 -0.38 22.14
CA MET A 49 -1.66 -0.68 22.58
C MET A 49 -2.09 0.19 23.76
N GLU A 50 -1.20 0.44 24.72
CA GLU A 50 -1.46 1.36 25.83
C GLU A 50 -1.69 2.80 25.31
N LYS A 51 -0.83 3.28 24.41
CA LYS A 51 -0.94 4.64 23.82
C LYS A 51 -2.23 4.85 23.04
N ARG A 52 -2.70 3.84 22.31
CA ARG A 52 -3.92 3.89 21.50
C ARG A 52 -5.16 3.33 22.20
N GLN A 53 -5.04 2.93 23.46
CA GLN A 53 -6.12 2.29 24.23
C GLN A 53 -6.72 1.06 23.51
N ILE A 54 -5.86 0.31 22.79
CA ILE A 54 -6.27 -0.94 22.14
C ILE A 54 -6.42 -2.01 23.23
N PRO A 55 -7.55 -2.75 23.25
CA PRO A 55 -7.79 -3.80 24.24
C PRO A 55 -6.65 -4.83 24.26
N LYS A 56 -6.17 -5.22 25.45
CA LYS A 56 -5.01 -6.11 25.61
C LYS A 56 -5.23 -7.49 24.96
N GLU A 57 -6.48 -7.92 24.88
CA GLU A 57 -6.93 -9.14 24.20
C GLU A 57 -6.75 -9.11 22.68
N ASN A 58 -6.58 -7.93 22.08
CA ASN A 58 -6.28 -7.76 20.66
C ASN A 58 -4.78 -7.93 20.33
N LEU A 59 -3.96 -8.40 21.28
CA LEU A 59 -2.56 -8.77 21.02
C LEU A 59 -2.45 -10.22 20.54
N LEU A 60 -1.92 -10.41 19.34
CA LEU A 60 -1.53 -11.73 18.81
C LEU A 60 -0.01 -11.87 18.77
N LEU A 61 0.51 -12.74 19.63
CA LEU A 61 1.92 -13.12 19.61
C LEU A 61 2.16 -14.27 18.62
N VAL A 62 3.05 -14.05 17.66
CA VAL A 62 3.49 -15.07 16.69
C VAL A 62 4.97 -15.39 16.85
N PHE A 63 5.40 -16.53 16.32
CA PHE A 63 6.81 -16.91 16.25
C PHE A 63 7.18 -17.15 14.78
N ILE A 64 7.88 -16.20 14.18
CA ILE A 64 8.34 -16.26 12.78
C ILE A 64 9.74 -15.63 12.67
N THR A 65 10.44 -15.83 11.55
CA THR A 65 11.72 -15.15 11.30
C THR A 65 11.61 -13.65 11.53
N ASP A 66 12.65 -13.04 12.11
CA ASP A 66 12.81 -11.60 12.30
C ASP A 66 13.45 -10.90 11.08
N LYS A 67 13.95 -11.69 10.13
CA LYS A 67 14.39 -11.23 8.80
C LYS A 67 13.25 -10.60 7.99
N GLU A 68 13.61 -9.71 7.07
CA GLU A 68 12.65 -9.00 6.19
C GLU A 68 11.89 -9.90 5.20
N THR A 69 12.25 -11.18 5.08
CA THR A 69 11.57 -12.12 4.17
C THR A 69 11.32 -13.44 4.86
N CYS A 70 10.10 -13.97 4.71
CA CYS A 70 9.74 -15.32 5.08
C CYS A 70 9.31 -16.15 3.86
N SER A 71 9.29 -17.47 4.00
CA SER A 71 8.74 -18.34 2.97
C SER A 71 7.22 -18.38 3.03
N ARG A 72 6.59 -18.63 1.87
CA ARG A 72 5.14 -18.86 1.79
C ARG A 72 4.67 -19.96 2.75
N SER A 73 5.43 -21.04 2.89
CA SER A 73 5.11 -22.12 3.83
C SER A 73 5.13 -21.65 5.29
N ALA A 74 6.11 -20.82 5.67
CA ALA A 74 6.17 -20.26 7.02
C ALA A 74 4.98 -19.34 7.29
N TYR A 75 4.60 -18.49 6.33
CA TYR A 75 3.41 -17.64 6.42
C TYR A 75 2.13 -18.48 6.64
N LEU A 76 1.88 -19.44 5.75
CA LEU A 76 0.69 -20.29 5.79
C LEU A 76 0.61 -21.17 7.06
N LYS A 77 1.74 -21.67 7.57
CA LYS A 77 1.74 -22.55 8.76
C LYS A 77 1.73 -21.77 10.07
N LYS A 78 2.41 -20.62 10.13
CA LYS A 78 2.69 -19.91 11.40
C LYS A 78 1.82 -18.69 11.63
N ILE A 79 1.29 -18.07 10.57
CA ILE A 79 0.55 -16.80 10.63
C ILE A 79 -0.93 -17.02 10.35
N VAL A 80 -1.29 -17.49 9.15
CA VAL A 80 -2.69 -17.55 8.68
C VAL A 80 -3.65 -18.20 9.69
N PRO A 81 -3.38 -19.42 10.24
CA PRO A 81 -4.31 -20.07 11.16
C PRO A 81 -4.49 -19.30 12.47
N ARG A 82 -3.45 -18.61 12.94
CA ARG A 82 -3.48 -17.83 14.17
C ARG A 82 -4.27 -16.54 14.00
N VAL A 83 -4.05 -15.85 12.89
CA VAL A 83 -4.78 -14.62 12.56
C VAL A 83 -6.24 -14.93 12.33
N ARG A 84 -6.58 -15.96 11.53
CA ARG A 84 -7.98 -16.38 11.32
C ARG A 84 -8.68 -16.67 12.65
N ARG A 85 -8.06 -17.45 13.55
CA ARG A 85 -8.63 -17.72 14.88
C ARG A 85 -8.86 -16.46 15.71
N ALA A 86 -7.97 -15.48 15.64
CA ALA A 86 -8.15 -14.21 16.34
C ALA A 86 -9.35 -13.42 15.78
N LEU A 87 -9.48 -13.34 14.45
CA LEU A 87 -10.60 -12.69 13.77
C LEU A 87 -11.94 -13.41 13.97
N GLU A 88 -11.93 -14.75 14.08
CA GLU A 88 -13.11 -15.54 14.40
C GLU A 88 -13.58 -15.30 15.84
N LYS A 89 -12.64 -15.18 16.78
CA LYS A 89 -12.91 -14.91 18.20
C LYS A 89 -13.45 -13.49 18.42
N ASN A 90 -12.96 -12.51 17.68
CA ASN A 90 -13.43 -11.12 17.76
C ASN A 90 -13.80 -10.61 16.37
N ARG A 91 -15.10 -10.65 16.05
CA ARG A 91 -15.67 -10.21 14.77
C ARG A 91 -15.66 -8.69 14.56
N LYS A 92 -15.37 -7.90 15.61
CA LYS A 92 -15.19 -6.45 15.49
C LYS A 92 -13.87 -6.07 14.83
N LEU A 93 -12.89 -6.98 14.79
CA LEU A 93 -11.58 -6.69 14.23
C LEU A 93 -11.68 -6.42 12.73
N ASN A 94 -11.37 -5.18 12.33
CA ASN A 94 -11.43 -4.69 10.95
C ASN A 94 -10.08 -4.15 10.45
N ALA A 95 -9.08 -4.04 11.32
CA ALA A 95 -7.71 -3.72 10.95
C ALA A 95 -6.68 -4.61 11.66
N ILE A 96 -5.54 -4.79 11.02
CA ILE A 96 -4.35 -5.43 11.57
C ILE A 96 -3.20 -4.44 11.50
N VAL A 97 -2.43 -4.34 12.58
CA VAL A 97 -1.13 -3.69 12.57
C VAL A 97 -0.03 -4.73 12.83
N THR A 98 0.92 -4.81 11.91
CA THR A 98 2.13 -5.63 12.09
C THR A 98 3.19 -4.79 12.79
N MET A 99 3.73 -5.30 13.89
CA MET A 99 4.77 -4.60 14.66
C MET A 99 6.16 -4.89 14.13
N TYR A 100 7.11 -4.02 14.52
CA TYR A 100 8.55 -4.18 14.33
C TYR A 100 9.00 -5.64 14.46
N GLY A 101 9.78 -6.10 13.49
CA GLY A 101 10.35 -7.46 13.50
C GLY A 101 9.49 -8.55 12.88
N LEU A 102 8.34 -8.21 12.26
CA LEU A 102 7.70 -9.10 11.29
C LEU A 102 8.34 -8.97 9.89
N PRO A 103 8.33 -10.03 9.06
CA PRO A 103 8.83 -9.97 7.69
C PRO A 103 8.07 -8.93 6.86
N LEU A 104 8.76 -8.19 5.98
CA LEU A 104 8.13 -7.30 5.00
C LEU A 104 7.57 -8.09 3.81
N LYS A 105 8.23 -9.19 3.42
CA LYS A 105 8.00 -9.89 2.16
C LYS A 105 7.75 -11.38 2.35
N ILE A 106 6.87 -11.94 1.53
CA ILE A 106 6.71 -13.38 1.36
C ILE A 106 7.36 -13.80 0.03
N SER A 107 8.29 -14.75 0.08
CA SER A 107 8.95 -15.26 -1.11
C SER A 107 7.98 -16.04 -1.99
N SER A 108 8.24 -16.07 -3.31
CA SER A 108 7.51 -16.93 -4.22
C SER A 108 7.61 -18.40 -3.76
N PRO A 109 6.51 -19.18 -3.80
CA PRO A 109 6.54 -20.63 -3.58
C PRO A 109 7.13 -21.40 -4.77
N GLY A 110 7.58 -20.70 -5.83
CA GLY A 110 8.01 -21.32 -7.08
C GLY A 110 6.86 -21.56 -8.06
N MET A 111 7.16 -22.25 -9.15
CA MET A 111 6.17 -22.63 -10.16
C MET A 111 5.35 -23.85 -9.68
N THR A 112 4.08 -23.90 -10.06
CA THR A 112 3.25 -25.10 -9.91
C THR A 112 3.71 -26.18 -10.90
N LYS A 113 3.30 -27.43 -10.68
CA LYS A 113 3.56 -28.52 -11.64
C LYS A 113 3.03 -28.17 -13.05
N GLU A 114 1.87 -27.54 -13.11
CA GLU A 114 1.23 -27.11 -14.36
C GLU A 114 2.00 -25.98 -15.06
N GLU A 115 2.49 -25.00 -14.30
CA GLU A 115 3.33 -23.91 -14.84
C GLU A 115 4.68 -24.45 -15.33
N GLN A 116 5.27 -25.39 -14.58
CA GLN A 116 6.51 -26.06 -14.95
C GLN A 116 6.33 -26.87 -16.24
N ALA A 117 5.26 -27.66 -16.34
CA ALA A 117 4.94 -28.44 -17.54
C ALA A 117 4.71 -27.57 -18.80
N ARG A 118 4.27 -26.30 -18.63
CA ARG A 118 4.19 -25.33 -19.73
C ARG A 118 5.54 -24.74 -20.11
N LEU A 119 6.46 -24.61 -19.16
CA LEU A 119 7.78 -24.00 -19.34
C LEU A 119 8.85 -24.98 -19.85
N ASP A 120 8.80 -26.24 -19.41
CA ASP A 120 9.76 -27.28 -19.75
C ASP A 120 9.94 -27.48 -21.26
N PRO A 121 8.88 -27.68 -22.07
CA PRO A 121 9.04 -27.88 -23.52
C PRO A 121 9.60 -26.63 -24.22
N LEU A 122 9.27 -25.43 -23.72
CA LEU A 122 9.81 -24.19 -24.27
C LEU A 122 11.30 -24.07 -23.97
N THR A 123 11.71 -24.42 -22.75
CA THR A 123 13.10 -24.37 -22.31
C THR A 123 13.95 -25.39 -23.06
N ALA A 124 13.47 -26.63 -23.17
CA ALA A 124 14.14 -27.68 -23.94
C ALA A 124 14.35 -27.26 -25.40
N LYS A 125 13.32 -26.70 -26.06
CA LYS A 125 13.42 -26.23 -27.44
C LYS A 125 14.38 -25.04 -27.60
N ARG A 126 14.44 -24.15 -26.61
CA ARG A 126 15.42 -23.05 -26.57
C ARG A 126 16.85 -23.59 -26.51
N GLU A 127 17.11 -24.55 -25.61
CA GLU A 127 18.44 -25.15 -25.47
C GLU A 127 18.87 -25.88 -26.74
N THR A 128 17.97 -26.64 -27.39
CA THR A 128 18.27 -27.26 -28.69
C THR A 128 18.71 -26.24 -29.74
N LEU A 129 18.02 -25.09 -29.83
CA LEU A 129 18.40 -24.04 -30.78
C LEU A 129 19.71 -23.34 -30.39
N ASN A 130 19.98 -23.16 -29.09
CA ASN A 130 21.26 -22.62 -28.63
C ASN A 130 22.43 -23.55 -28.98
N THR A 131 22.30 -24.85 -28.71
CA THR A 131 23.33 -25.85 -29.08
C THR A 131 23.54 -25.93 -30.59
N LEU A 132 22.48 -25.82 -31.40
CA LEU A 132 22.62 -25.73 -32.86
C LEU A 132 23.37 -24.47 -33.30
N LYS A 133 23.14 -23.34 -32.65
CA LYS A 133 23.86 -22.09 -32.91
C LYS A 133 25.34 -22.25 -32.59
N GLU A 134 25.68 -22.89 -31.48
CA GLU A 134 27.07 -23.16 -31.07
C GLU A 134 27.77 -24.09 -32.05
N LYS A 135 27.13 -25.20 -32.46
CA LYS A 135 27.71 -26.16 -33.41
C LYS A 135 27.90 -25.59 -34.81
N ASN A 136 26.95 -24.78 -35.30
CA ASN A 136 26.94 -24.31 -36.69
C ASN A 136 27.48 -22.89 -36.86
N GLY A 137 27.86 -22.20 -35.78
CA GLY A 137 28.27 -20.80 -35.74
C GLY A 137 27.12 -19.79 -35.96
N LYS A 138 26.10 -20.14 -36.77
CA LYS A 138 24.92 -19.32 -37.03
C LYS A 138 23.64 -20.15 -37.15
N LEU A 139 22.52 -19.52 -36.80
CA LEU A 139 21.18 -20.06 -37.03
C LEU A 139 20.65 -19.61 -38.40
N THR A 140 19.82 -20.45 -39.03
CA THR A 140 19.00 -20.03 -40.17
C THR A 140 17.96 -19.00 -39.72
N ASP A 141 17.40 -18.22 -40.65
CA ASP A 141 16.43 -17.19 -40.29
C ASP A 141 15.14 -17.78 -39.71
N ALA A 142 14.73 -18.96 -40.16
CA ALA A 142 13.64 -19.73 -39.56
C ALA A 142 13.94 -20.11 -38.09
N GLN A 143 15.17 -20.57 -37.81
CA GLN A 143 15.61 -20.92 -36.45
C GLN A 143 15.71 -19.68 -35.55
N LYS A 144 16.22 -18.55 -36.05
CA LYS A 144 16.24 -17.27 -35.31
C LYS A 144 14.81 -16.82 -34.97
N LYS A 145 13.88 -16.88 -35.92
CA LYS A 145 12.47 -16.54 -35.70
C LYS A 145 11.84 -17.45 -34.65
N ALA A 146 12.10 -18.76 -34.72
CA ALA A 146 11.63 -19.72 -33.73
C ALA A 146 12.19 -19.44 -32.33
N LEU A 147 13.49 -19.17 -32.21
CA LEU A 147 14.14 -18.82 -30.95
C LEU A 147 13.54 -17.55 -30.34
N ASN A 148 13.31 -16.51 -31.15
CA ASN A 148 12.66 -15.28 -30.71
C ASN A 148 11.23 -15.52 -30.20
N GLN A 149 10.44 -16.35 -30.89
CA GLN A 149 9.09 -16.71 -30.46
C GLN A 149 9.10 -17.50 -29.15
N ILE A 150 10.02 -18.46 -29.00
CA ILE A 150 10.19 -19.24 -27.77
C ILE A 150 10.58 -18.33 -26.61
N ASN A 151 11.56 -17.44 -26.81
CA ASN A 151 11.97 -16.47 -25.80
C ASN A 151 10.81 -15.55 -25.38
N LYS A 152 9.98 -15.12 -26.33
CA LYS A 152 8.76 -14.35 -26.03
C LYS A 152 7.76 -15.16 -25.18
N LYS A 153 7.52 -16.43 -25.52
CA LYS A 153 6.63 -17.32 -24.74
C LYS A 153 7.17 -17.60 -23.33
N ILE A 154 8.46 -17.89 -23.20
CA ILE A 154 9.13 -18.06 -21.90
C ILE A 154 8.98 -16.78 -21.06
N LYS A 155 9.21 -15.61 -21.67
CA LYS A 155 9.02 -14.33 -20.99
C LYS A 155 7.57 -14.13 -20.55
N GLN A 156 6.58 -14.50 -21.37
CA GLN A 156 5.16 -14.42 -21.01
C GLN A 156 4.81 -15.33 -19.82
N VAL A 157 5.25 -16.59 -19.84
CA VAL A 157 5.01 -17.54 -18.73
C VAL A 157 5.69 -17.05 -17.44
N LYS A 158 6.93 -16.57 -17.53
CA LYS A 158 7.64 -16.02 -16.36
C LYS A 158 7.00 -14.74 -15.84
N ALA A 159 6.53 -13.87 -16.73
CA ALA A 159 5.80 -12.68 -16.33
C ALA A 159 4.53 -13.08 -15.57
N SER A 160 3.74 -14.03 -16.08
CA SER A 160 2.48 -14.48 -15.46
C SER A 160 2.62 -15.33 -14.20
N THR A 161 3.83 -15.48 -13.64
CA THR A 161 4.10 -16.35 -12.48
C THR A 161 4.81 -15.63 -11.33
N ASP A 162 4.78 -14.30 -11.33
CA ASP A 162 5.22 -13.54 -10.15
C ASP A 162 4.22 -13.72 -9.01
N LYS A 163 4.70 -14.36 -7.94
CA LYS A 163 3.95 -14.70 -6.71
C LYS A 163 4.56 -14.07 -5.45
N VAL A 164 5.46 -13.10 -5.65
CA VAL A 164 6.08 -12.35 -4.57
C VAL A 164 5.13 -11.23 -4.16
N ALA A 165 4.83 -11.19 -2.86
CA ALA A 165 3.96 -10.19 -2.27
C ALA A 165 4.55 -9.66 -0.96
N SER A 166 4.09 -8.50 -0.53
CA SER A 166 4.32 -8.04 0.84
C SER A 166 3.54 -8.91 1.81
N PHE A 167 4.12 -9.09 2.99
CA PHE A 167 3.48 -9.79 4.09
C PHE A 167 2.14 -9.14 4.45
N ASP A 168 2.12 -7.82 4.44
CA ASP A 168 0.98 -6.98 4.78
C ASP A 168 -0.15 -7.10 3.75
N SER A 169 0.14 -7.05 2.44
CA SER A 169 -0.90 -7.20 1.38
C SER A 169 -1.51 -8.61 1.35
N GLU A 170 -0.75 -9.62 1.76
CA GLU A 170 -1.24 -11.00 1.89
C GLU A 170 -2.09 -11.19 3.16
N LEU A 171 -1.79 -10.45 4.23
CA LEU A 171 -2.66 -10.39 5.41
C LEU A 171 -3.99 -9.71 5.10
N MET A 172 -4.03 -8.75 4.16
CA MET A 172 -5.29 -8.13 3.75
C MET A 172 -6.29 -9.15 3.21
N LEU A 173 -5.83 -10.29 2.67
CA LEU A 173 -6.67 -11.38 2.17
C LEU A 173 -6.71 -12.59 3.11
N VAL A 174 -6.37 -12.43 4.39
CA VAL A 174 -6.28 -13.56 5.33
C VAL A 174 -7.62 -14.27 5.53
N ARG A 175 -8.76 -13.60 5.29
CA ARG A 175 -10.12 -14.20 5.37
C ARG A 175 -10.45 -15.05 4.14
N LYS A 176 -9.87 -14.76 2.97
CA LYS A 176 -10.04 -15.55 1.74
C LYS A 176 -9.29 -16.88 1.85
N ASP A 177 -9.98 -18.01 1.65
CA ASP A 177 -9.32 -19.32 1.76
C ASP A 177 -8.36 -19.60 0.60
N LYS A 178 -8.84 -19.42 -0.64
CA LYS A 178 -8.09 -19.71 -1.86
C LYS A 178 -8.23 -18.56 -2.84
N TYR A 179 -7.12 -18.19 -3.46
CA TYR A 179 -7.03 -17.19 -4.50
C TYR A 179 -5.75 -17.43 -5.34
N PRO A 180 -5.70 -16.97 -6.59
CA PRO A 180 -4.49 -17.09 -7.39
C PRO A 180 -3.39 -16.18 -6.81
N LEU A 181 -2.17 -16.71 -6.72
CA LEU A 181 -1.00 -15.95 -6.26
C LEU A 181 -0.29 -15.20 -7.39
N ASN A 182 -0.65 -15.49 -8.64
CA ASN A 182 0.00 -14.87 -9.80
C ASN A 182 -0.47 -13.43 -9.91
N PHE A 183 0.48 -12.49 -9.93
CA PHE A 183 0.21 -11.06 -10.02
C PHE A 183 -0.60 -10.52 -8.83
N TRP A 184 -1.26 -9.38 -9.05
CA TRP A 184 -2.17 -8.76 -8.11
C TRP A 184 -3.61 -9.23 -8.29
N LEU A 185 -4.39 -9.00 -7.25
CA LEU A 185 -5.85 -9.12 -7.25
C LEU A 185 -6.49 -7.73 -7.14
N PRO A 186 -7.53 -7.41 -7.92
CA PRO A 186 -8.23 -6.13 -7.79
C PRO A 186 -8.77 -5.94 -6.37
N ASN A 187 -8.54 -4.76 -5.79
CA ASN A 187 -9.12 -4.38 -4.51
C ASN A 187 -10.59 -3.93 -4.72
N PRO A 188 -11.60 -4.58 -4.09
CA PRO A 188 -13.00 -4.18 -4.22
C PRO A 188 -13.33 -2.83 -3.54
N PHE A 189 -12.42 -2.29 -2.72
CA PHE A 189 -12.56 -0.97 -2.10
C PHE A 189 -11.95 0.17 -2.92
N PHE A 190 -11.21 -0.12 -4.00
CA PHE A 190 -10.57 0.93 -4.79
C PHE A 190 -11.63 1.81 -5.47
N LEU A 191 -11.66 3.08 -5.06
CA LEU A 191 -12.76 3.99 -5.33
C LEU A 191 -13.14 4.09 -6.83
N PRO A 192 -12.19 4.22 -7.79
CA PRO A 192 -12.50 4.34 -9.21
C PRO A 192 -13.24 3.13 -9.82
N TRP A 193 -13.22 1.97 -9.17
CA TRP A 193 -13.94 0.80 -9.66
C TRP A 193 -14.61 0.00 -8.55
N ARG A 194 -15.08 0.67 -7.48
CA ARG A 194 -15.76 0.02 -6.34
C ARG A 194 -17.02 -0.76 -6.73
N ASP A 195 -17.66 -0.38 -7.84
CA ASP A 195 -18.87 -1.01 -8.37
C ASP A 195 -18.54 -2.18 -9.32
N ARG A 196 -17.25 -2.43 -9.59
CA ARG A 196 -16.80 -3.54 -10.43
C ARG A 196 -16.84 -4.84 -9.63
N LYS A 197 -17.50 -5.86 -10.18
CA LYS A 197 -17.41 -7.23 -9.63
C LYS A 197 -15.98 -7.76 -9.77
N THR A 198 -15.42 -8.23 -8.66
CA THR A 198 -14.09 -8.86 -8.61
C THR A 198 -14.21 -10.27 -7.99
N ASP A 199 -13.17 -11.09 -8.10
CA ASP A 199 -13.13 -12.41 -7.44
C ASP A 199 -12.93 -12.31 -5.90
N ILE A 200 -12.66 -11.10 -5.41
CA ILE A 200 -12.50 -10.75 -4.00
C ILE A 200 -13.73 -9.97 -3.54
N ASP A 201 -14.38 -10.49 -2.50
CA ASP A 201 -15.51 -9.81 -1.87
C ASP A 201 -14.99 -8.81 -0.83
N GLN A 202 -15.77 -7.76 -0.55
CA GLN A 202 -15.38 -6.78 0.48
C GLN A 202 -15.18 -7.44 1.86
N SER A 203 -15.96 -8.48 2.17
CA SER A 203 -15.83 -9.27 3.41
C SER A 203 -14.54 -10.09 3.50
N ASP A 204 -13.88 -10.37 2.37
CA ASP A 204 -12.60 -11.07 2.32
C ASP A 204 -11.42 -10.17 2.74
N VAL A 205 -11.61 -8.86 2.69
CA VAL A 205 -10.54 -7.88 2.91
C VAL A 205 -10.54 -7.41 4.36
N ILE A 206 -9.34 -7.29 4.93
CA ILE A 206 -9.11 -6.60 6.20
C ILE A 206 -8.04 -5.51 5.99
N MET A 207 -8.17 -4.37 6.66
CA MET A 207 -7.17 -3.32 6.57
C MET A 207 -5.87 -3.77 7.22
N VAL A 208 -4.73 -3.43 6.62
CA VAL A 208 -3.41 -3.76 7.17
C VAL A 208 -2.47 -2.57 7.06
N SER A 209 -1.77 -2.29 8.15
CA SER A 209 -0.67 -1.33 8.23
C SER A 209 0.49 -1.93 9.02
N ARG A 210 1.60 -1.21 9.05
CA ARG A 210 2.83 -1.61 9.74
C ARG A 210 3.39 -0.50 10.60
N LEU A 211 3.82 -0.86 11.80
CA LEU A 211 4.64 -0.02 12.68
C LEU A 211 6.06 -0.62 12.76
N ASP A 212 6.94 -0.16 11.87
CA ASP A 212 8.30 -0.67 11.69
C ASP A 212 9.26 0.46 11.27
N GLY A 213 10.56 0.21 11.33
CA GLY A 213 11.61 1.19 11.01
C GLY A 213 13.00 0.59 11.21
N ALA A 214 14.04 1.42 11.17
CA ALA A 214 15.40 0.94 11.44
C ALA A 214 15.54 0.33 12.84
N ASP A 215 14.87 0.94 13.82
CA ASP A 215 14.85 0.51 15.20
C ASP A 215 13.54 0.92 15.91
N PRO A 216 13.27 0.40 17.13
CA PRO A 216 12.03 0.68 17.85
C PRO A 216 11.78 2.14 18.24
N SER A 217 12.80 3.00 18.31
CA SER A 217 12.63 4.42 18.61
C SER A 217 11.89 5.15 17.49
N ILE A 218 12.15 4.79 16.22
CA ILE A 218 11.42 5.32 15.06
C ILE A 218 9.95 4.94 15.14
N VAL A 219 9.63 3.71 15.54
CA VAL A 219 8.22 3.29 15.71
C VAL A 219 7.54 4.10 16.81
N LYS A 220 8.23 4.35 17.94
CA LYS A 220 7.68 5.22 18.99
C LYS A 220 7.46 6.64 18.49
N ARG A 221 8.39 7.16 17.68
CA ARG A 221 8.30 8.49 17.06
C ARG A 221 7.07 8.57 16.15
N ILE A 222 6.91 7.63 15.21
CA ILE A 222 5.74 7.53 14.32
C ILE A 222 4.43 7.66 15.10
N VAL A 223 4.26 6.84 16.15
CA VAL A 223 3.02 6.82 16.93
C VAL A 223 2.82 8.13 17.70
N ASN A 224 3.87 8.64 18.35
CA ASN A 224 3.78 9.89 19.11
C ASN A 224 3.47 11.08 18.19
N ASP A 225 4.16 11.19 17.06
CA ASP A 225 3.99 12.26 16.08
C ASP A 225 2.57 12.22 15.48
N SER A 226 2.03 11.03 15.17
CA SER A 226 0.65 10.86 14.73
C SER A 226 -0.36 11.34 15.78
N ILE A 227 -0.18 10.98 17.05
CA ILE A 227 -1.08 11.42 18.15
C ILE A 227 -0.95 12.93 18.40
N GLU A 228 0.27 13.48 18.33
CA GLU A 228 0.51 14.91 18.47
C GLU A 228 -0.20 15.69 17.36
N ALA A 229 -0.07 15.25 16.11
CA ALA A 229 -0.74 15.87 14.96
C ALA A 229 -2.27 15.72 14.99
N GLU A 230 -2.81 14.64 15.57
CA GLU A 230 -4.26 14.53 15.82
C GLU A 230 -4.77 15.54 16.84
N THR A 231 -3.92 15.90 17.80
CA THR A 231 -4.26 16.81 18.90
C THR A 231 -4.11 18.26 18.46
N ASN A 232 -2.99 18.59 17.84
CA ASN A 232 -2.59 19.96 17.51
C ASN A 232 -2.91 20.35 16.07
N GLY A 233 -3.21 19.37 15.22
CA GLY A 233 -3.29 19.54 13.78
C GLY A 233 -1.95 19.32 13.08
N LEU A 234 -2.01 18.95 11.81
CA LEU A 234 -0.89 18.90 10.89
C LEU A 234 -0.90 20.20 10.07
N SER A 235 0.06 21.09 10.35
CA SER A 235 0.34 22.27 9.54
C SER A 235 1.58 22.05 8.67
N GLY A 236 1.88 22.97 7.76
CA GLY A 236 3.05 22.91 6.89
C GLY A 236 2.71 22.98 5.41
N THR A 237 3.61 22.49 4.58
CA THR A 237 3.51 22.56 3.11
C THR A 237 3.34 21.16 2.52
N ALA A 238 2.43 21.01 1.56
CA ALA A 238 2.30 19.82 0.75
C ALA A 238 3.18 19.94 -0.52
N TYR A 239 4.15 19.05 -0.66
CA TYR A 239 5.09 19.02 -1.79
C TYR A 239 4.71 17.91 -2.77
N PHE A 240 4.50 18.27 -4.02
CA PHE A 240 4.16 17.35 -5.10
C PHE A 240 5.21 17.46 -6.19
N ASP A 241 5.97 16.39 -6.39
CA ASP A 241 7.03 16.27 -7.39
C ASP A 241 6.48 15.49 -8.59
N ALA A 242 5.80 16.22 -9.49
CA ALA A 242 5.41 15.68 -10.77
C ALA A 242 6.60 15.73 -11.73
N ARG A 243 6.68 14.76 -12.63
CA ARG A 243 7.81 14.63 -13.58
C ARG A 243 7.54 15.30 -14.92
N TRP A 244 6.27 15.56 -15.22
CA TRP A 244 5.83 16.14 -16.48
C TRP A 244 4.79 17.25 -16.26
N LYS A 245 4.60 18.08 -17.29
CA LYS A 245 3.50 19.05 -17.32
C LYS A 245 2.15 18.32 -17.28
N ASP A 246 1.17 18.94 -16.62
CA ASP A 246 -0.19 18.43 -16.58
C ASP A 246 -0.71 18.18 -18.02
N PRO A 247 -1.11 16.95 -18.36
CA PRO A 247 -1.67 16.62 -19.66
C PRO A 247 -3.07 17.25 -19.91
N GLY A 248 -3.67 17.90 -18.91
CA GLY A 248 -5.00 18.50 -18.99
C GLY A 248 -6.07 17.44 -19.28
N GLN A 249 -6.94 17.69 -20.26
CA GLN A 249 -8.03 16.76 -20.61
C GLN A 249 -7.59 15.53 -21.42
N LYS A 250 -6.30 15.39 -21.76
CA LYS A 250 -5.82 14.23 -22.51
C LYS A 250 -6.02 12.94 -21.72
N LYS A 251 -6.46 11.88 -22.41
CA LYS A 251 -6.53 10.53 -21.84
C LYS A 251 -5.11 10.00 -21.68
N VAL A 252 -4.75 9.63 -20.46
CA VAL A 252 -3.42 9.11 -20.08
C VAL A 252 -3.55 7.77 -19.38
N SER A 253 -2.49 6.97 -19.42
CA SER A 253 -2.41 5.65 -18.78
C SER A 253 -1.00 5.41 -18.24
N GLY A 254 -0.82 4.38 -17.40
CA GLY A 254 0.48 4.04 -16.81
C GLY A 254 1.10 5.23 -16.09
N TYR A 255 2.35 5.58 -16.44
CA TYR A 255 3.07 6.71 -15.84
C TYR A 255 2.32 8.04 -15.98
N GLY A 256 1.73 8.34 -17.15
CA GLY A 256 1.04 9.61 -17.35
C GLY A 256 -0.24 9.75 -16.52
N LEU A 257 -0.93 8.63 -16.24
CA LEU A 257 -2.10 8.64 -15.35
C LEU A 257 -1.70 8.98 -13.91
N TYR A 258 -0.61 8.39 -13.45
CA TYR A 258 -0.16 8.57 -12.09
C TYR A 258 0.51 9.93 -11.87
N ASP A 259 1.23 10.45 -12.86
CA ASP A 259 1.74 11.82 -12.84
C ASP A 259 0.59 12.84 -12.83
N LYS A 260 -0.43 12.66 -13.69
CA LYS A 260 -1.66 13.46 -13.64
C LYS A 260 -2.34 13.40 -12.27
N SER A 261 -2.31 12.24 -11.60
CA SER A 261 -2.88 12.09 -10.26
C SER A 261 -2.13 12.92 -9.21
N ILE A 262 -0.82 13.15 -9.37
CA ILE A 262 -0.05 14.09 -8.53
C ILE A 262 -0.51 15.52 -8.75
N HIS A 263 -0.68 15.95 -10.01
CA HIS A 263 -1.25 17.28 -10.33
C HIS A 263 -2.64 17.45 -9.71
N ASN A 264 -3.52 16.45 -9.88
CA ASN A 264 -4.86 16.49 -9.30
C ASN A 264 -4.85 16.56 -7.77
N ALA A 265 -3.93 15.84 -7.11
CA ALA A 265 -3.76 15.93 -5.65
C ALA A 265 -3.37 17.36 -5.24
N ALA A 266 -2.35 17.93 -5.89
CA ALA A 266 -1.90 19.28 -5.64
C ALA A 266 -3.04 20.31 -5.80
N GLU A 267 -3.81 20.22 -6.88
CA GLU A 267 -4.94 21.12 -7.12
C GLU A 267 -6.05 20.99 -6.08
N ARG A 268 -6.42 19.76 -5.69
CA ARG A 268 -7.46 19.52 -4.68
C ARG A 268 -7.07 20.09 -3.34
N LEU A 269 -5.83 19.86 -2.91
CA LEU A 269 -5.32 20.33 -1.62
C LEU A 269 -5.19 21.86 -1.59
N LYS A 270 -4.79 22.47 -2.72
CA LYS A 270 -4.77 23.94 -2.85
C LYS A 270 -6.17 24.55 -2.72
N LYS A 271 -7.20 23.91 -3.28
CA LYS A 271 -8.59 24.38 -3.22
C LYS A 271 -9.18 24.38 -1.80
N VAL A 272 -8.68 23.51 -0.91
CA VAL A 272 -9.11 23.45 0.50
C VAL A 272 -8.20 24.26 1.43
N GLY A 273 -7.30 25.08 0.87
CA GLY A 273 -6.54 26.09 1.62
C GLY A 273 -5.14 25.67 2.09
N LEU A 274 -4.66 24.46 1.77
CA LEU A 274 -3.28 24.08 2.11
C LEU A 274 -2.27 24.86 1.28
N LYS A 275 -1.13 25.17 1.90
CA LYS A 275 0.05 25.60 1.16
C LYS A 275 0.58 24.41 0.34
N VAL A 276 0.60 24.57 -0.98
CA VAL A 276 1.02 23.52 -1.93
C VAL A 276 2.15 24.03 -2.80
N ILE A 277 3.22 23.24 -2.93
CA ILE A 277 4.30 23.43 -3.90
C ILE A 277 4.27 22.23 -4.86
N LEU A 278 4.05 22.51 -6.13
CA LEU A 278 4.05 21.54 -7.22
C LEU A 278 5.25 21.82 -8.11
N ASP A 279 6.20 20.88 -8.15
CA ASP A 279 7.24 20.83 -9.17
C ASP A 279 6.75 19.94 -10.32
N ASN A 280 7.05 20.34 -11.55
CA ASN A 280 6.75 19.58 -12.78
C ASN A 280 7.97 19.42 -13.69
N ALA A 281 9.16 19.72 -13.16
CA ALA A 281 10.44 19.50 -13.81
C ALA A 281 10.84 18.02 -13.74
N GLN A 282 11.83 17.64 -14.56
CA GLN A 282 12.33 16.27 -14.57
C GLN A 282 13.22 15.95 -13.36
N GLY A 283 13.80 16.97 -12.73
CA GLY A 283 14.64 16.84 -11.54
C GLY A 283 13.80 16.53 -10.31
N LEU A 284 14.47 16.11 -9.24
CA LEU A 284 13.84 16.01 -7.91
C LEU A 284 14.00 17.32 -7.17
N PHE A 285 13.18 17.53 -6.15
CA PHE A 285 13.55 18.44 -5.06
C PHE A 285 14.96 18.12 -4.54
N GLN A 286 15.77 19.15 -4.32
CA GLN A 286 17.13 19.10 -3.85
C GLN A 286 17.20 19.35 -2.33
N PRO A 287 18.36 19.10 -1.68
CA PRO A 287 18.48 19.30 -0.23
C PRO A 287 18.04 20.68 0.24
N GLY A 288 17.09 20.71 1.18
CA GLY A 288 16.52 21.94 1.74
C GLY A 288 15.36 22.58 0.96
N ASP A 289 14.98 22.04 -0.21
CA ASP A 289 13.89 22.61 -1.03
C ASP A 289 12.50 22.44 -0.41
N CYS A 290 12.34 21.49 0.53
CA CYS A 290 11.07 21.16 1.15
C CYS A 290 11.05 21.39 2.67
N PRO A 291 11.21 22.63 3.16
CA PRO A 291 11.06 22.93 4.58
C PRO A 291 9.61 22.73 5.04
N ASN A 292 9.42 22.35 6.30
CA ASN A 292 8.11 22.21 6.95
C ASN A 292 7.15 21.32 6.13
N ALA A 293 7.65 20.18 5.65
CA ALA A 293 6.93 19.25 4.79
C ALA A 293 5.90 18.47 5.61
N ALA A 294 4.62 18.73 5.34
CA ALA A 294 3.48 18.05 5.93
C ALA A 294 3.03 16.86 5.09
N LEU A 295 2.97 17.04 3.77
CA LEU A 295 2.54 16.02 2.82
C LEU A 295 3.53 15.93 1.66
N TYR A 296 3.75 14.73 1.14
CA TYR A 296 4.66 14.52 0.02
C TYR A 296 4.22 13.41 -0.94
N CYS A 297 4.33 13.66 -2.25
CA CYS A 297 4.32 12.60 -3.26
C CYS A 297 5.21 12.95 -4.45
N GLY A 298 5.98 11.98 -4.96
CA GLY A 298 6.93 12.22 -6.05
C GLY A 298 7.39 11.01 -6.85
N TRP A 299 8.24 11.25 -7.85
CA TRP A 299 8.90 10.29 -8.75
C TRP A 299 10.36 10.68 -8.94
N TYR A 300 11.19 10.00 -9.71
CA TYR A 300 11.53 8.59 -9.55
C TYR A 300 13.04 8.55 -9.41
N SER A 301 13.54 8.07 -8.28
CA SER A 301 14.97 7.93 -8.03
C SER A 301 15.26 6.69 -7.19
N LEU A 302 15.19 5.52 -7.84
CA LEU A 302 15.32 4.21 -7.20
C LEU A 302 16.54 4.11 -6.28
N ALA A 303 16.31 3.83 -5.00
CA ALA A 303 17.33 3.67 -3.95
C ALA A 303 18.31 4.87 -3.83
N LYS A 304 17.88 6.03 -4.31
CA LYS A 304 18.63 7.27 -4.34
C LYS A 304 17.79 8.37 -3.69
N TYR A 305 17.53 8.18 -2.40
CA TYR A 305 16.89 9.20 -1.56
C TYR A 305 17.65 10.52 -1.65
N VAL A 306 16.89 11.62 -1.72
CA VAL A 306 17.38 12.98 -1.61
C VAL A 306 16.76 13.59 -0.37
N ASP A 307 17.61 14.11 0.52
CA ASP A 307 17.21 14.72 1.79
C ASP A 307 16.70 16.15 1.58
N ALA A 308 15.60 16.28 0.85
CA ALA A 308 14.99 17.56 0.52
C ALA A 308 14.17 18.15 1.67
N PHE A 309 13.85 17.37 2.70
CA PHE A 309 12.71 17.62 3.57
C PHE A 309 13.10 17.96 5.00
N THR A 310 12.42 18.94 5.58
CA THR A 310 12.25 19.02 7.04
C THR A 310 10.83 18.60 7.36
N TRP A 311 10.65 17.39 7.91
CA TRP A 311 9.32 16.82 8.14
C TRP A 311 8.62 17.44 9.34
N GLU A 312 7.36 17.80 9.16
CA GLU A 312 6.47 18.14 10.26
C GLU A 312 6.05 16.86 11.02
N LYS A 313 5.79 16.99 12.32
CA LYS A 313 5.29 15.85 13.10
C LYS A 313 3.93 15.42 12.58
N GLY A 314 3.79 14.14 12.28
CA GLY A 314 2.61 13.58 11.65
C GLY A 314 2.65 13.63 10.12
N ALA A 315 3.76 14.06 9.51
CA ALA A 315 3.86 14.13 8.06
C ALA A 315 3.59 12.77 7.39
N VAL A 316 2.93 12.81 6.23
CA VAL A 316 2.56 11.63 5.44
C VAL A 316 2.96 11.82 4.00
N GLY A 317 3.65 10.84 3.43
CA GLY A 317 4.02 10.93 2.03
C GLY A 317 4.65 9.67 1.47
N PHE A 318 4.76 9.56 0.16
CA PHE A 318 5.40 8.42 -0.48
C PHE A 318 6.10 8.79 -1.77
N HIS A 319 7.23 8.16 -2.02
CA HIS A 319 7.96 8.29 -3.28
C HIS A 319 7.67 7.09 -4.18
N ILE A 320 7.28 7.35 -5.41
CA ILE A 320 6.89 6.30 -6.34
C ILE A 320 8.14 5.76 -7.02
N ALA A 321 8.73 4.73 -6.41
CA ALA A 321 9.82 3.94 -6.95
C ALA A 321 9.75 2.48 -6.50
N SER A 322 10.37 1.59 -7.28
CA SER A 322 10.34 0.15 -7.04
C SER A 322 11.18 -0.27 -5.84
N ALA A 323 10.84 -1.38 -5.18
CA ALA A 323 11.65 -1.98 -4.10
C ALA A 323 12.08 -1.06 -2.92
N GLU A 324 11.43 0.09 -2.70
CA GLU A 324 11.82 1.07 -1.68
C GLU A 324 11.54 0.62 -0.23
N CYS A 325 10.64 -0.36 -0.03
CA CYS A 325 10.32 -0.91 1.29
C CYS A 325 10.88 -2.33 1.47
N THR A 326 12.14 -2.55 1.11
CA THR A 326 12.79 -3.89 1.18
C THR A 326 13.78 -4.06 2.32
N THR A 327 14.22 -2.97 2.93
CA THR A 327 15.46 -2.93 3.71
C THR A 327 15.41 -1.96 4.90
N LEU A 328 14.23 -1.78 5.53
CA LEU A 328 14.04 -0.82 6.63
C LEU A 328 15.11 -0.94 7.73
N LYS A 329 15.51 -2.17 8.08
CA LYS A 329 16.51 -2.46 9.13
C LYS A 329 17.97 -2.48 8.65
N ARG A 330 18.24 -2.35 7.34
CA ARG A 330 19.61 -2.38 6.80
C ARG A 330 20.28 -1.02 7.00
N LYS A 331 21.38 -0.98 7.77
CA LYS A 331 22.11 0.25 8.14
C LYS A 331 22.41 1.18 6.95
N ASN A 332 23.07 0.66 5.91
CA ASN A 332 23.55 1.47 4.77
C ASN A 332 22.56 1.47 3.59
N SER A 333 21.26 1.46 3.86
CA SER A 333 20.25 1.51 2.80
C SER A 333 19.81 2.94 2.54
N ASN A 334 19.79 3.34 1.27
CA ASN A 334 19.40 4.67 0.81
C ASN A 334 18.04 4.70 0.10
N VAL A 335 17.19 3.72 0.41
CA VAL A 335 15.82 3.64 -0.10
C VAL A 335 14.92 4.68 0.57
N TRP A 336 13.97 5.21 -0.20
CA TRP A 336 13.09 6.31 0.20
C TRP A 336 12.30 5.98 1.46
N CYS A 337 11.63 4.83 1.53
CA CYS A 337 10.83 4.49 2.71
C CYS A 337 11.67 4.47 3.98
N LYS A 338 12.87 3.87 3.93
CA LYS A 338 13.76 3.85 5.09
C LYS A 338 14.18 5.27 5.46
N LYS A 339 14.72 6.03 4.51
CA LYS A 339 15.31 7.33 4.79
C LYS A 339 14.27 8.33 5.25
N MET A 340 13.10 8.39 4.62
CA MET A 340 11.99 9.23 5.09
C MET A 340 11.56 8.86 6.53
N LEU A 341 11.50 7.56 6.87
CA LEU A 341 11.22 7.10 8.23
C LEU A 341 12.36 7.42 9.20
N ASP A 342 13.62 7.34 8.79
CA ASP A 342 14.74 7.73 9.66
C ASP A 342 14.69 9.26 9.92
N ASP A 343 14.33 10.04 8.90
CA ASP A 343 14.50 11.49 8.86
C ASP A 343 13.28 12.27 9.38
N GLY A 344 12.14 11.61 9.66
CA GLY A 344 11.07 12.23 10.45
C GLY A 344 9.64 11.92 10.04
N ILE A 345 9.40 11.32 8.87
CA ILE A 345 8.02 11.08 8.42
C ILE A 345 7.27 10.13 9.36
N ALA A 346 5.98 10.39 9.59
CA ALA A 346 5.14 9.54 10.42
C ALA A 346 4.53 8.39 9.61
N ALA A 347 4.27 8.59 8.32
CA ALA A 347 3.77 7.51 7.47
C ALA A 347 4.31 7.57 6.03
N THR A 348 4.60 6.41 5.48
CA THR A 348 4.99 6.23 4.08
C THR A 348 4.43 4.95 3.48
N VAL A 349 4.28 4.95 2.17
CA VAL A 349 3.95 3.74 1.39
C VAL A 349 5.14 3.36 0.54
N GLY A 350 5.40 2.05 0.40
CA GLY A 350 6.31 1.60 -0.64
C GLY A 350 6.35 0.10 -0.84
N PRO A 351 6.92 -0.33 -1.97
CA PRO A 351 6.86 -1.72 -2.38
C PRO A 351 8.05 -2.56 -1.89
N VAL A 352 7.80 -3.84 -1.64
CA VAL A 352 8.84 -4.84 -1.27
C VAL A 352 9.55 -5.48 -2.49
N GLY A 353 9.34 -4.92 -3.69
CA GLY A 353 9.89 -5.41 -4.95
C GLY A 353 9.42 -4.54 -6.12
N GLU A 354 9.51 -5.03 -7.36
CA GLU A 354 9.00 -4.34 -8.55
C GLU A 354 7.47 -4.34 -8.58
N PRO A 355 6.80 -3.19 -8.38
CA PRO A 355 5.36 -3.15 -8.16
C PRO A 355 4.55 -2.89 -9.44
N TYR A 356 5.15 -2.39 -10.51
CA TYR A 356 4.44 -1.67 -11.57
C TYR A 356 3.69 -0.43 -11.04
N VAL A 357 3.78 0.65 -11.81
CA VAL A 357 3.24 1.95 -11.40
C VAL A 357 1.77 1.90 -10.99
N GLN A 358 0.95 1.13 -11.72
CA GLN A 358 -0.49 1.04 -11.45
C GLN A 358 -0.88 0.37 -10.14
N SER A 359 0.06 -0.10 -9.33
CA SER A 359 -0.23 -0.69 -8.02
C SER A 359 0.01 0.25 -6.85
N PHE A 360 0.55 1.45 -7.06
CA PHE A 360 0.63 2.44 -5.99
C PHE A 360 -0.76 2.94 -5.60
N PRO A 361 -0.96 3.39 -4.36
CA PRO A 361 -2.14 4.19 -4.04
C PRO A 361 -2.25 5.37 -5.01
N MET A 362 -3.44 5.59 -5.55
CA MET A 362 -3.68 6.71 -6.46
C MET A 362 -3.51 8.03 -5.68
N PRO A 363 -2.50 8.87 -5.98
CA PRO A 363 -2.20 10.06 -5.18
C PRO A 363 -3.40 10.97 -4.93
N GLU A 364 -4.17 11.29 -5.97
CA GLU A 364 -5.34 12.17 -5.85
C GLU A 364 -6.40 11.64 -4.87
N ILE A 365 -6.54 10.33 -4.76
CA ILE A 365 -7.53 9.69 -3.88
C ILE A 365 -6.96 9.60 -2.47
N PHE A 366 -5.71 9.14 -2.35
CA PHE A 366 -5.06 8.99 -1.06
C PHE A 366 -5.02 10.31 -0.29
N PHE A 367 -4.50 11.38 -0.89
CA PHE A 367 -4.38 12.67 -0.21
C PHE A 367 -5.73 13.38 -0.02
N ASP A 368 -6.68 13.27 -0.97
CA ASP A 368 -8.01 13.86 -0.81
C ASP A 368 -8.75 13.26 0.41
N PHE A 369 -8.80 11.93 0.52
CA PHE A 369 -9.46 11.28 1.66
C PHE A 369 -8.71 11.47 2.98
N LEU A 370 -7.37 11.42 2.96
CA LEU A 370 -6.55 11.63 4.15
C LEU A 370 -6.78 13.02 4.75
N THR A 371 -6.74 14.06 3.92
CA THR A 371 -6.85 15.46 4.38
C THR A 371 -8.26 15.89 4.79
N LYS A 372 -9.30 15.17 4.36
CA LYS A 372 -10.68 15.39 4.83
C LYS A 372 -10.87 15.00 6.29
N GLY A 373 -9.98 14.19 6.86
CA GLY A 373 -9.99 13.79 8.28
C GLY A 373 -11.09 12.82 8.69
N ASN A 374 -12.01 12.48 7.77
CA ASN A 374 -13.09 11.53 8.04
C ASN A 374 -12.60 10.07 8.05
N LEU A 375 -11.55 9.76 7.30
CA LEU A 375 -10.94 8.44 7.25
C LEU A 375 -9.61 8.45 8.00
N THR A 376 -9.29 7.34 8.64
CA THR A 376 -7.96 7.05 9.15
C THR A 376 -6.96 6.82 8.01
N LEU A 377 -5.68 6.77 8.34
CA LEU A 377 -4.60 6.44 7.41
C LEU A 377 -4.83 5.07 6.72
N ALA A 378 -5.26 4.05 7.48
CA ALA A 378 -5.51 2.72 6.93
C ALA A 378 -6.70 2.71 5.96
N GLU A 379 -7.78 3.41 6.28
CA GLU A 379 -8.95 3.53 5.42
C GLU A 379 -8.63 4.32 4.13
N SER A 380 -7.92 5.44 4.26
CA SER A 380 -7.48 6.27 3.12
C SER A 380 -6.55 5.48 2.18
N TYR A 381 -5.67 4.65 2.73
CA TYR A 381 -4.84 3.73 1.96
C TYR A 381 -5.68 2.67 1.24
N LEU A 382 -6.62 2.03 1.93
CA LEU A 382 -7.43 0.96 1.34
C LEU A 382 -8.27 1.48 0.16
N VAL A 383 -8.92 2.63 0.26
CA VAL A 383 -9.78 3.14 -0.83
C VAL A 383 -8.99 3.68 -2.04
N SER A 384 -7.70 3.98 -1.84
CA SER A 384 -6.80 4.48 -2.89
C SER A 384 -5.89 3.40 -3.46
N LEU A 385 -5.78 2.22 -2.83
CA LEU A 385 -4.95 1.11 -3.27
C LEU A 385 -5.66 0.26 -4.36
N PRO A 386 -5.12 0.15 -5.59
CA PRO A 386 -5.80 -0.58 -6.67
C PRO A 386 -5.80 -2.12 -6.50
N TYR A 387 -4.78 -2.65 -5.81
CA TYR A 387 -4.40 -4.06 -5.91
C TYR A 387 -3.98 -4.67 -4.56
N LEU A 388 -4.43 -5.90 -4.31
CA LEU A 388 -4.13 -6.76 -3.17
C LEU A 388 -3.26 -7.95 -3.59
N SER A 389 -2.77 -8.72 -2.62
CA SER A 389 -1.84 -9.84 -2.84
C SER A 389 -0.60 -9.42 -3.65
N TRP A 390 -0.17 -8.18 -3.47
CA TRP A 390 0.92 -7.59 -4.23
C TRP A 390 1.98 -6.98 -3.31
N LYS A 391 2.76 -6.01 -3.79
CA LYS A 391 4.03 -5.65 -3.14
C LYS A 391 3.94 -4.44 -2.21
N GLN A 392 2.82 -3.74 -2.12
CA GLN A 392 2.74 -2.51 -1.35
C GLN A 392 2.67 -2.74 0.16
N VAL A 393 3.30 -1.84 0.90
CA VAL A 393 3.29 -1.77 2.37
C VAL A 393 2.98 -0.34 2.77
N LEU A 394 2.00 -0.17 3.65
CA LEU A 394 1.77 1.06 4.39
C LEU A 394 2.51 0.97 5.72
N VAL A 395 3.51 1.83 5.92
CA VAL A 395 4.15 2.03 7.22
C VAL A 395 3.56 3.29 7.86
N GLY A 396 2.99 3.16 9.04
CA GLY A 396 2.29 4.22 9.76
C GLY A 396 1.25 3.66 10.71
N ASP A 397 0.78 4.50 11.63
CA ASP A 397 -0.27 4.13 12.58
C ASP A 397 -1.63 4.02 11.87
N PRO A 398 -2.29 2.85 11.88
CA PRO A 398 -3.56 2.68 11.16
C PRO A 398 -4.66 3.60 11.64
N LEU A 399 -4.63 4.02 12.91
CA LEU A 399 -5.64 4.87 13.52
C LEU A 399 -5.39 6.36 13.26
N TYR A 400 -4.27 6.72 12.62
CA TYR A 400 -3.89 8.10 12.43
C TYR A 400 -4.95 8.86 11.63
N ARG A 401 -5.56 9.89 12.24
CA ARG A 401 -6.48 10.81 11.56
C ARG A 401 -5.81 12.15 11.34
N VAL A 402 -5.49 12.44 10.08
CA VAL A 402 -4.88 13.72 9.70
C VAL A 402 -5.94 14.82 9.85
N LYS A 403 -5.65 15.80 10.71
CA LYS A 403 -6.41 17.03 10.82
C LYS A 403 -5.56 18.16 10.28
N ILE A 404 -5.84 18.61 9.06
CA ILE A 404 -5.08 19.73 8.50
C ILE A 404 -5.43 21.02 9.24
N THR A 405 -4.40 21.75 9.64
CA THR A 405 -4.50 23.11 10.17
C THR A 405 -3.73 24.05 9.26
N ASN A 406 -4.39 25.06 8.71
CA ASN A 406 -3.71 26.08 7.92
C ASN A 406 -2.84 26.94 8.86
N PRO A 407 -1.60 27.27 8.47
CA PRO A 407 -0.82 28.27 9.19
C PRO A 407 -1.64 29.57 9.27
N SER A 408 -1.68 30.18 10.46
CA SER A 408 -2.32 31.48 10.69
C SER A 408 -1.67 32.58 9.89
#